data_AF-A0A1J5BIM9-F1
#
_entry.id   AF-A0A1J5BIM9-F1
#
_cell.length_a   1.000
_cell.length_b   1.000
_cell.length_c   1.000
_cell.angle_alpha   90.00
_cell.angle_beta   90.00
_cell.angle_gamma   90.00
#
_symmetry.space_group_name_H-M   'P 1'
#
loop_
_entity.id
_entity.type
_entity.pdbx_description
1 polymer ?
#
loop_
_entity_poly.entity_id
_entity_poly.type
_entity_poly.pdbx_seq_one_letter_code
_entity_poly.pdbx_strand_id
1 'polypeptide(L)'
;MMTTTLRRLLSCAMILAAASALQACFPVVATGVGTGALMIADRRAPEVYLMDEGIELRLLGRINDRYGDRVHINVTSYNRNVLLTGEAPDAAAKAEIGKIAAGQDNVRAVINELQVAPPTAYSSRSNDSFITSKVKARFVDANRFPANHVKVVTEDRVVFLLGIVTRKEAEAAAEIARTTGDVRKVVKVFEYIGDDAAQRLDSRPAQKK
;
A
#
# COMPACT_ATOMS: atom_id res chain seq x y z
N MET A 1 -21.77 6.72 48.57
CA MET A 1 -21.15 7.77 47.73
C MET A 1 -19.73 7.44 47.25
N MET A 2 -18.91 6.65 47.97
CA MET A 2 -17.53 6.30 47.53
C MET A 2 -17.44 5.29 46.35
N THR A 3 -18.45 4.45 46.14
CA THR A 3 -18.43 3.40 45.10
C THR A 3 -18.67 3.92 43.68
N THR A 4 -19.42 5.03 43.54
CA THR A 4 -19.71 5.67 42.25
C THR A 4 -18.54 6.49 41.74
N THR A 5 -17.77 7.14 42.62
CA THR A 5 -16.56 7.90 42.26
C THR A 5 -15.44 6.98 41.79
N LEU A 6 -15.23 5.85 42.47
CA LEU A 6 -14.22 4.86 42.09
C LEU A 6 -14.54 4.20 40.74
N ARG A 7 -15.81 3.89 40.48
CA ARG A 7 -16.27 3.32 39.20
C ARG A 7 -16.14 4.32 38.03
N ARG A 8 -16.35 5.62 38.29
CA ARG A 8 -16.12 6.69 37.30
C ARG A 8 -14.63 6.86 36.98
N LEU A 9 -13.76 6.81 37.99
CA LEU A 9 -12.30 6.89 37.80
C LEU A 9 -11.75 5.69 37.02
N LEU A 10 -12.21 4.47 37.32
CA LEU A 10 -11.84 3.26 36.57
C LEU A 10 -12.34 3.31 35.11
N SER A 11 -13.52 3.87 34.87
CA SER A 11 -14.06 4.04 33.52
C SER A 11 -13.25 5.06 32.71
N CYS A 12 -12.88 6.20 33.31
CA CYS A 12 -12.01 7.18 32.67
C CYS A 12 -10.60 6.62 32.37
N ALA A 13 -10.03 5.83 33.28
CA ALA A 13 -8.74 5.17 33.06
C ALA A 13 -8.80 4.17 31.90
N MET A 14 -9.89 3.42 31.77
CA MET A 14 -10.06 2.47 30.67
C MET A 14 -10.28 3.16 29.31
N ILE A 15 -11.01 4.29 29.30
CA ILE A 15 -11.16 5.13 28.10
C ILE A 15 -9.81 5.76 27.70
N LEU A 16 -9.01 6.22 28.66
CA LEU A 16 -7.70 6.82 28.39
C LEU A 16 -6.69 5.78 27.91
N ALA A 17 -6.75 4.55 28.43
CA ALA A 17 -5.94 3.42 27.96
C ALA A 17 -6.39 2.91 26.57
N ALA A 18 -7.68 2.93 26.27
CA ALA A 18 -8.18 2.62 24.93
C ALA A 18 -7.80 3.73 23.91
N ALA A 19 -7.79 5.00 24.32
CA ALA A 19 -7.36 6.12 23.49
C ALA A 19 -5.86 6.07 23.16
N SER A 20 -5.02 5.59 24.08
CA SER A 20 -3.59 5.37 23.80
C SER A 20 -3.35 4.16 22.89
N ALA A 21 -4.20 3.13 22.95
CA ALA A 21 -4.16 2.00 22.01
C ALA A 21 -4.66 2.38 20.59
N LEU A 22 -5.54 3.39 20.46
CA LEU A 22 -5.98 3.92 19.16
C LEU A 22 -4.90 4.73 18.43
N GLN A 23 -3.83 5.17 19.11
CA GLN A 23 -2.66 5.77 18.45
C GLN A 23 -1.88 4.75 17.61
N ALA A 24 -2.21 3.45 17.66
CA ALA A 24 -1.65 2.43 16.76
C ALA A 24 -2.19 2.51 15.31
N CYS A 25 -3.14 3.42 15.03
CA CYS A 25 -3.53 3.75 13.65
C CYS A 25 -2.65 4.87 13.04
N PHE A 26 -1.72 5.42 13.80
CA PHE A 26 -0.60 6.19 13.25
C PHE A 26 0.58 5.24 13.06
N PRO A 27 1.17 5.18 11.85
CA PRO A 27 2.23 4.23 11.63
C PRO A 27 3.44 4.63 12.48
N VAL A 28 4.08 3.63 13.11
CA VAL A 28 5.37 3.67 13.84
C VAL A 28 6.47 4.45 13.07
N VAL A 29 6.25 4.68 11.79
CA VAL A 29 6.84 5.65 10.85
C VAL A 29 7.14 7.04 11.43
N ALA A 30 6.36 7.54 12.40
CA ALA A 30 6.57 8.89 12.97
C ALA A 30 7.79 9.00 13.91
N THR A 31 8.32 7.88 14.39
CA THR A 31 9.66 7.86 15.00
C THR A 31 10.64 7.53 13.88
N GLY A 32 11.56 8.45 13.54
CA GLY A 32 12.44 8.33 12.37
C GLY A 32 13.27 7.03 12.27
N VAL A 33 13.30 6.23 13.34
CA VAL A 33 13.84 4.87 13.39
C VAL A 33 13.07 3.90 12.47
N GLY A 34 11.74 3.97 12.44
CA GLY A 34 10.90 3.06 11.64
C GLY A 34 10.94 3.35 10.14
N THR A 35 10.85 4.64 9.76
CA THR A 35 10.94 5.08 8.36
C THR A 35 12.33 4.87 7.78
N GLY A 36 13.39 5.17 8.54
CA GLY A 36 14.77 4.95 8.12
C GLY A 36 15.08 3.47 7.86
N ALA A 37 14.68 2.58 8.78
CA ALA A 37 14.92 1.14 8.64
C ALA A 37 14.19 0.52 7.43
N LEU A 38 12.95 0.93 7.17
CA LEU A 38 12.17 0.40 6.04
C LEU A 38 12.73 0.85 4.68
N MET A 39 13.30 2.06 4.58
CA MET A 39 13.97 2.51 3.36
C MET A 39 15.28 1.78 3.09
N ILE A 40 15.99 1.36 4.15
CA ILE A 40 17.26 0.61 4.03
C ILE A 40 17.00 -0.80 3.49
N ALA A 41 15.91 -1.44 3.91
CA ALA A 41 15.57 -2.78 3.49
C ALA A 41 14.83 -2.83 2.13
N ASP A 42 14.47 -1.68 1.55
CA ASP A 42 13.87 -1.61 0.23
C ASP A 42 14.94 -1.73 -0.86
N ARG A 43 14.65 -2.53 -1.90
CA ARG A 43 15.52 -2.67 -3.07
C ARG A 43 15.53 -1.40 -3.93
N ARG A 44 14.55 -0.51 -3.79
CA ARG A 44 14.52 0.82 -4.41
C ARG A 44 15.62 1.70 -3.83
N ALA A 45 16.10 2.65 -4.61
CA ALA A 45 16.96 3.69 -4.09
C ALA A 45 16.15 4.67 -3.22
N PRO A 46 16.70 5.23 -2.13
CA PRO A 46 15.98 6.15 -1.26
C PRO A 46 15.38 7.37 -2.00
N GLU A 47 16.09 7.88 -3.02
CA GLU A 47 15.62 9.01 -3.83
C GLU A 47 14.40 8.62 -4.65
N VAL A 48 14.36 7.37 -5.13
CA VAL A 48 13.20 6.82 -5.86
C VAL A 48 12.00 6.66 -4.93
N TYR A 49 12.20 6.23 -3.69
CA TYR A 49 11.12 6.17 -2.70
C TYR A 49 10.48 7.55 -2.51
N LEU A 50 11.28 8.58 -2.27
CA LEU A 50 10.78 9.94 -2.09
C LEU A 50 10.10 10.48 -3.36
N MET A 51 10.63 10.12 -4.52
CA MET A 51 10.04 10.47 -5.81
C MET A 51 8.69 9.77 -6.03
N ASP A 52 8.54 8.51 -5.64
CA ASP A 52 7.28 7.75 -5.69
C ASP A 52 6.19 8.46 -4.85
N GLU A 53 6.50 8.83 -3.60
CA GLU A 53 5.58 9.58 -2.73
C GLU A 53 5.18 10.93 -3.36
N GLY A 54 6.15 11.63 -3.97
CA GLY A 54 5.88 12.87 -4.69
C GLY A 54 4.98 12.68 -5.92
N ILE A 55 5.13 11.57 -6.65
CA ILE A 55 4.25 11.20 -7.77
C ILE A 55 2.83 10.95 -7.26
N GLU A 56 2.67 10.14 -6.20
CA GLU A 56 1.38 9.82 -5.59
C GLU A 56 0.65 11.10 -5.16
N LEU A 57 1.31 11.98 -4.39
CA LEU A 57 0.72 13.23 -3.89
C LEU A 57 0.27 14.16 -5.01
N ARG A 58 1.12 14.40 -6.01
CA ARG A 58 0.79 15.30 -7.12
C ARG A 58 -0.32 14.73 -8.01
N LEU A 59 -0.34 13.42 -8.22
CA LEU A 59 -1.41 12.77 -9.00
C LEU A 59 -2.75 12.82 -8.27
N LEU A 60 -2.76 12.49 -6.97
CA LEU A 60 -3.95 12.60 -6.14
C LEU A 60 -4.51 14.02 -6.16
N GLY A 61 -3.65 15.04 -6.00
CA GLY A 61 -4.06 16.45 -6.11
C GLY A 61 -4.72 16.77 -7.46
N ARG A 62 -4.03 16.48 -8.57
CA ARG A 62 -4.54 16.75 -9.94
C ARG A 62 -5.86 16.04 -10.25
N ILE A 63 -5.99 14.79 -9.80
CA ILE A 63 -7.21 14.00 -9.99
C ILE A 63 -8.34 14.56 -9.14
N ASN A 64 -8.07 14.89 -7.88
CA ASN A 64 -9.06 15.46 -6.97
C ASN A 64 -9.55 16.83 -7.44
N ASP A 65 -8.66 17.71 -7.93
CA ASP A 65 -9.04 19.02 -8.46
C ASP A 65 -10.02 18.92 -9.64
N ARG A 66 -9.90 17.85 -10.44
CA ARG A 66 -10.73 17.64 -11.64
C ARG A 66 -12.02 16.88 -11.32
N TYR A 67 -11.96 15.83 -10.50
CA TYR A 67 -13.08 14.91 -10.30
C TYR A 67 -13.73 15.02 -8.92
N GLY A 68 -13.00 15.44 -7.89
CA GLY A 68 -13.48 15.49 -6.51
C GLY A 68 -14.09 14.16 -6.07
N ASP A 69 -15.22 14.24 -5.38
CA ASP A 69 -15.95 13.08 -4.84
C ASP A 69 -16.64 12.20 -5.90
N ARG A 70 -16.55 12.56 -7.19
CA ARG A 70 -17.14 11.77 -8.29
C ARG A 70 -16.40 10.46 -8.56
N VAL A 71 -15.20 10.33 -8.02
CA VAL A 71 -14.32 9.17 -8.21
C VAL A 71 -13.82 8.68 -6.85
N HIS A 72 -13.51 7.40 -6.75
CA HIS A 72 -12.71 6.87 -5.66
C HIS A 72 -11.44 6.29 -6.27
N ILE A 73 -10.29 6.89 -6.01
CA ILE A 73 -9.05 6.48 -6.67
C ILE A 73 -7.95 6.38 -5.64
N ASN A 74 -7.27 5.24 -5.66
CA ASN A 74 -6.01 5.04 -4.98
C ASN A 74 -4.90 5.10 -6.03
N VAL A 75 -3.93 6.00 -5.81
CA VAL A 75 -2.72 6.11 -6.63
C VAL A 75 -1.59 5.48 -5.83
N THR A 76 -0.95 4.48 -6.41
CA THR A 76 0.25 3.85 -5.82
C THR A 76 1.39 3.93 -6.82
N SER A 77 2.51 4.56 -6.46
CA SER A 77 3.74 4.55 -7.22
C SER A 77 4.73 3.57 -6.58
N TYR A 78 5.36 2.75 -7.40
CA TYR A 78 6.44 1.88 -6.98
C TYR A 78 7.51 1.81 -8.06
N ASN A 79 8.71 2.30 -7.75
CA ASN A 79 9.81 2.44 -8.69
C ASN A 79 9.42 3.19 -9.98
N ARG A 80 8.63 4.27 -9.81
CA ARG A 80 8.03 5.12 -10.84
C ARG A 80 6.96 4.47 -11.74
N ASN A 81 6.58 3.23 -11.46
CA ASN A 81 5.42 2.61 -12.09
C ASN A 81 4.18 2.93 -11.25
N VAL A 82 3.20 3.57 -11.88
CA VAL A 82 1.96 3.99 -11.21
C VAL A 82 0.89 2.93 -11.41
N LEU A 83 0.33 2.43 -10.32
CA LEU A 83 -0.89 1.65 -10.27
C LEU A 83 -2.05 2.57 -9.88
N LEU A 84 -3.11 2.55 -10.67
CA LEU A 84 -4.38 3.21 -10.37
C LEU A 84 -5.43 2.14 -10.04
N THR A 85 -6.01 2.19 -8.84
CA THR A 85 -7.13 1.33 -8.42
C THR A 85 -8.29 2.17 -7.88
N GLY A 86 -9.46 1.54 -7.77
CA GLY A 86 -10.71 2.17 -7.34
C GLY A 86 -11.71 2.25 -8.48
N GLU A 87 -12.57 3.27 -8.46
CA GLU A 87 -13.71 3.44 -9.34
C GLU A 87 -13.75 4.80 -10.03
N ALA A 88 -14.07 4.76 -11.33
CA ALA A 88 -14.41 5.92 -12.15
C ALA A 88 -15.86 5.80 -12.63
N PRO A 89 -16.59 6.93 -12.76
CA PRO A 89 -18.02 6.92 -13.09
C PRO A 89 -18.31 6.38 -14.48
N ASP A 90 -17.38 6.54 -15.41
CA ASP A 90 -17.50 6.08 -16.80
C ASP A 90 -16.12 5.79 -17.42
N ALA A 91 -16.15 5.19 -18.61
CA ALA A 91 -14.94 4.83 -19.35
C ALA A 91 -14.12 6.06 -19.80
N ALA A 92 -14.76 7.22 -20.01
CA ALA A 92 -14.08 8.44 -20.41
C ALA A 92 -13.24 9.00 -19.27
N ALA A 93 -13.81 9.07 -18.06
CA ALA A 93 -13.11 9.43 -16.83
C ALA A 93 -11.94 8.48 -16.57
N LYS A 94 -12.18 7.15 -16.64
CA LYS A 94 -11.10 6.15 -16.50
C LYS A 94 -9.93 6.39 -17.47
N ALA A 95 -10.24 6.65 -18.75
CA ALA A 95 -9.24 6.88 -19.78
C ALA A 95 -8.48 8.20 -19.56
N GLU A 96 -9.19 9.27 -19.19
CA GLU A 96 -8.61 10.58 -18.93
C GLU A 96 -7.70 10.56 -17.68
N ILE A 97 -8.12 9.92 -16.59
CA ILE A 97 -7.28 9.73 -15.40
C ILE A 97 -5.99 8.97 -15.76
N GLY A 98 -6.10 7.93 -16.60
CA GLY A 98 -4.93 7.23 -17.12
C GLY A 98 -3.96 8.14 -17.87
N LYS A 99 -4.49 9.08 -18.68
CA LYS A 99 -3.67 10.09 -19.39
C LYS A 99 -3.03 11.10 -18.44
N ILE A 100 -3.76 11.56 -17.40
CA ILE A 100 -3.22 12.44 -16.36
C ILE A 100 -2.04 11.76 -15.66
N ALA A 101 -2.18 10.49 -15.31
CA ALA A 101 -1.12 9.69 -14.70
C ALA A 101 0.09 9.52 -15.64
N ALA A 102 -0.14 9.22 -16.92
CA ALA A 102 0.93 9.01 -17.89
C ALA A 102 1.69 10.30 -18.23
N GLY A 103 1.02 11.45 -18.18
CA GLY A 103 1.63 12.77 -18.43
C GLY A 103 2.25 13.41 -17.19
N GLN A 104 2.46 12.65 -16.11
CA GLN A 104 3.10 13.15 -14.90
C GLN A 104 4.62 12.95 -14.95
N ASP A 105 5.35 13.96 -14.50
CA ASP A 105 6.80 13.92 -14.46
C ASP A 105 7.32 12.72 -13.66
N ASN A 106 8.35 12.09 -14.21
CA ASN A 106 9.03 10.91 -13.67
C ASN A 106 8.19 9.63 -13.63
N VAL A 107 6.99 9.58 -14.21
CA VAL A 107 6.26 8.31 -14.38
C VAL A 107 6.89 7.49 -15.51
N ARG A 108 7.20 6.21 -15.24
CA ARG A 108 7.74 5.26 -16.24
C ARG A 108 6.64 4.51 -16.98
N ALA A 109 5.64 4.07 -16.25
CA ALA A 109 4.52 3.30 -16.76
C ALA A 109 3.28 3.51 -15.89
N VAL A 110 2.11 3.31 -16.49
CA VAL A 110 0.82 3.36 -15.80
C VAL A 110 0.09 2.05 -15.99
N ILE A 111 -0.31 1.43 -14.89
CA ILE A 111 -1.17 0.26 -14.81
C ILE A 111 -2.54 0.75 -14.32
N ASN A 112 -3.49 0.87 -15.25
CA ASN A 112 -4.82 1.44 -14.97
C ASN A 112 -5.84 0.33 -14.73
N GLU A 113 -6.03 0.00 -13.45
CA GLU A 113 -6.96 -1.04 -12.96
C GLU A 113 -8.22 -0.42 -12.34
N LEU A 114 -8.55 0.84 -12.68
CA LEU A 114 -9.81 1.46 -12.29
C LEU A 114 -10.99 0.67 -12.84
N GLN A 115 -12.02 0.49 -12.03
CA GLN A 115 -13.28 -0.09 -12.47
C GLN A 115 -14.25 1.01 -12.91
N VAL A 116 -15.05 0.73 -13.93
CA VAL A 116 -16.16 1.63 -14.30
C VAL A 116 -17.34 1.26 -13.42
N ALA A 117 -17.52 2.00 -12.33
CA ALA A 117 -18.51 1.73 -11.29
C ALA A 117 -18.75 2.99 -10.44
N PRO A 118 -19.87 3.06 -9.70
CA PRO A 118 -20.03 4.05 -8.63
C PRO A 118 -18.96 3.87 -7.54
N PRO A 119 -18.56 4.95 -6.83
CA PRO A 119 -17.61 4.86 -5.72
C PRO A 119 -18.03 3.82 -4.67
N THR A 120 -17.10 2.94 -4.27
CA THR A 120 -17.38 1.89 -3.29
C THR A 120 -17.69 2.43 -1.89
N ALA A 121 -18.58 1.71 -1.18
CA ALA A 121 -18.93 2.03 0.20
C ALA A 121 -17.76 1.78 1.17
N TYR A 122 -17.73 2.55 2.28
CA TYR A 122 -16.70 2.44 3.32
C TYR A 122 -16.50 1.01 3.87
N SER A 123 -17.56 0.20 3.95
CA SER A 123 -17.47 -1.19 4.43
C SER A 123 -16.59 -2.08 3.54
N SER A 124 -16.59 -1.86 2.23
CA SER A 124 -15.71 -2.58 1.29
C SER A 124 -14.24 -2.25 1.58
N ARG A 125 -13.94 -0.98 1.81
CA ARG A 125 -12.58 -0.49 2.08
C ARG A 125 -12.00 -1.02 3.39
N SER A 126 -12.84 -1.12 4.43
CA SER A 126 -12.47 -1.76 5.69
C SER A 126 -12.12 -3.24 5.49
N ASN A 127 -12.90 -3.96 4.68
CA ASN A 127 -12.62 -5.35 4.34
C ASN A 127 -11.29 -5.49 3.56
N ASP A 128 -11.02 -4.61 2.60
CA ASP A 128 -9.78 -4.63 1.81
C ASP A 128 -8.53 -4.35 2.66
N SER A 129 -8.65 -3.45 3.64
CA SER A 129 -7.58 -3.21 4.63
C SER A 129 -7.30 -4.46 5.47
N PHE A 130 -8.36 -5.18 5.87
CA PHE A 130 -8.22 -6.45 6.59
C PHE A 130 -7.59 -7.54 5.72
N ILE A 131 -8.00 -7.67 4.44
CA ILE A 131 -7.37 -8.58 3.47
C ILE A 131 -5.89 -8.25 3.31
N THR A 132 -5.54 -6.97 3.13
CA THR A 132 -4.15 -6.53 3.01
C THR A 132 -3.32 -6.97 4.22
N SER A 133 -3.83 -6.77 5.43
CA SER A 133 -3.17 -7.20 6.66
C SER A 133 -3.01 -8.72 6.75
N LYS A 134 -4.04 -9.50 6.37
CA LYS A 134 -3.95 -10.97 6.30
C LYS A 134 -2.87 -11.43 5.32
N VAL A 135 -2.82 -10.87 4.12
CA VAL A 135 -1.80 -11.23 3.11
C VAL A 135 -0.40 -10.91 3.64
N LYS A 136 -0.20 -9.71 4.21
CA LYS A 136 1.10 -9.31 4.78
C LYS A 136 1.52 -10.22 5.95
N ALA A 137 0.60 -10.56 6.85
CA ALA A 137 0.88 -11.50 7.94
C ALA A 137 1.31 -12.87 7.39
N ARG A 138 0.60 -13.39 6.38
CA ARG A 138 0.95 -14.67 5.76
C ARG A 138 2.28 -14.63 4.99
N PHE A 139 2.71 -13.48 4.47
CA PHE A 139 4.06 -13.35 3.92
C PHE A 139 5.13 -13.54 4.99
N VAL A 140 4.92 -12.93 6.16
CA VAL A 140 5.81 -13.09 7.33
C VAL A 140 5.80 -14.53 7.82
N ASP A 141 4.63 -15.13 8.03
CA ASP A 141 4.48 -16.50 8.54
C ASP A 141 5.12 -17.53 7.59
N ALA A 142 4.93 -17.36 6.28
CA ALA A 142 5.50 -18.27 5.29
C ALA A 142 7.03 -18.14 5.18
N ASN A 143 7.57 -16.94 5.47
CA ASN A 143 9.01 -16.63 5.46
C ASN A 143 9.77 -17.13 4.21
N ARG A 144 9.12 -17.09 3.03
CA ARG A 144 9.69 -17.55 1.75
C ARG A 144 10.53 -16.49 1.05
N PHE A 145 10.33 -15.22 1.43
CA PHE A 145 11.03 -14.03 0.97
C PHE A 145 10.84 -12.94 2.04
N PRO A 146 11.71 -11.91 2.12
CA PRO A 146 11.50 -10.80 3.04
C PRO A 146 10.20 -10.04 2.70
N ALA A 147 9.26 -9.98 3.63
CA ALA A 147 7.90 -9.50 3.36
C ALA A 147 7.85 -8.06 2.81
N ASN A 148 8.85 -7.23 3.14
CA ASN A 148 9.01 -5.86 2.65
C ASN A 148 9.40 -5.76 1.16
N HIS A 149 9.81 -6.85 0.51
CA HIS A 149 10.10 -6.87 -0.93
C HIS A 149 8.84 -6.70 -1.78
N VAL A 150 7.65 -6.92 -1.20
CA VAL A 150 6.36 -6.84 -1.88
C VAL A 150 5.43 -5.84 -1.20
N LYS A 151 5.10 -4.75 -1.89
CA LYS A 151 3.99 -3.86 -1.51
C LYS A 151 2.68 -4.54 -1.92
N VAL A 152 1.76 -4.64 -0.95
CA VAL A 152 0.42 -5.21 -1.14
C VAL A 152 -0.59 -4.08 -1.11
N VAL A 153 -1.38 -3.96 -2.18
CA VAL A 153 -2.53 -3.06 -2.30
C VAL A 153 -3.76 -3.92 -2.54
N THR A 154 -4.88 -3.62 -1.88
CA THR A 154 -6.13 -4.34 -2.10
C THR A 154 -7.25 -3.36 -2.42
N GLU A 155 -8.02 -3.66 -3.45
CA GLU A 155 -9.21 -2.90 -3.87
C GLU A 155 -10.30 -3.88 -4.30
N ASP A 156 -11.49 -3.78 -3.73
CA ASP A 156 -12.63 -4.66 -4.01
C ASP A 156 -12.19 -6.14 -4.02
N ARG A 157 -11.51 -6.58 -2.96
CA ARG A 157 -10.97 -7.94 -2.80
C ARG A 157 -9.98 -8.39 -3.90
N VAL A 158 -9.51 -7.50 -4.77
CA VAL A 158 -8.43 -7.75 -5.73
C VAL A 158 -7.12 -7.32 -5.09
N VAL A 159 -6.18 -8.24 -4.98
CA VAL A 159 -4.86 -7.98 -4.42
C VAL A 159 -3.88 -7.68 -5.54
N PHE A 160 -3.30 -6.49 -5.51
CA PHE A 160 -2.23 -6.03 -6.39
C PHE A 160 -0.90 -6.16 -5.65
N LEU A 161 0.04 -6.87 -6.26
CA LEU A 161 1.37 -7.09 -5.70
C LEU A 161 2.40 -6.31 -6.52
N LEU A 162 3.09 -5.37 -5.88
CA LEU A 162 4.16 -4.56 -6.48
C LEU A 162 5.48 -4.87 -5.79
N GLY A 163 6.59 -4.77 -6.51
CA GLY A 163 7.90 -5.10 -5.96
C GLY A 163 8.98 -5.24 -7.04
N ILE A 164 10.24 -4.99 -6.67
CA ILE A 164 11.41 -5.41 -7.46
C ILE A 164 11.80 -6.79 -6.94
N VAL A 165 11.45 -7.84 -7.68
CA VAL A 165 11.49 -9.22 -7.19
C VAL A 165 12.07 -10.19 -8.21
N THR A 166 12.59 -11.31 -7.75
CA THR A 166 12.89 -12.46 -8.61
C THR A 166 11.61 -13.17 -9.02
N ARG A 167 11.65 -14.02 -10.05
CA ARG A 167 10.49 -14.83 -10.43
C ARG A 167 10.03 -15.75 -9.30
N LYS A 168 10.99 -16.32 -8.56
CA LYS A 168 10.72 -17.20 -7.42
C LYS A 168 9.99 -16.48 -6.28
N GLU A 169 10.41 -15.26 -5.95
CA GLU A 169 9.74 -14.42 -4.96
C GLU A 169 8.33 -14.03 -5.42
N ALA A 170 8.18 -13.61 -6.69
CA ALA A 170 6.90 -13.24 -7.27
C ALA A 170 5.88 -14.40 -7.26
N GLU A 171 6.32 -15.61 -7.60
CA GLU A 171 5.50 -16.82 -7.56
C GLU A 171 5.09 -17.17 -6.13
N ALA A 172 6.02 -17.09 -5.17
CA ALA A 172 5.72 -17.29 -3.75
C ALA A 172 4.70 -16.27 -3.23
N ALA A 173 4.88 -14.99 -3.54
CA ALA A 173 3.98 -13.92 -3.14
C ALA A 173 2.58 -14.10 -3.74
N ALA A 174 2.50 -14.41 -5.03
CA ALA A 174 1.22 -14.65 -5.71
C ALA A 174 0.49 -15.89 -5.15
N GLU A 175 1.22 -16.96 -4.82
CA GLU A 175 0.69 -18.17 -4.20
C GLU A 175 0.08 -17.89 -2.82
N ILE A 176 0.82 -17.19 -1.97
CA ILE A 176 0.34 -16.85 -0.63
C ILE A 176 -0.87 -15.91 -0.74
N ALA A 177 -0.80 -14.88 -1.58
CA ALA A 177 -1.91 -13.95 -1.78
C ALA A 177 -3.18 -14.67 -2.28
N ARG A 178 -3.08 -15.50 -3.34
CA ARG A 178 -4.25 -16.16 -3.94
C ARG A 178 -4.91 -17.20 -3.04
N THR A 179 -4.16 -17.77 -2.09
CA THR A 179 -4.68 -18.74 -1.10
C THR A 179 -5.18 -18.05 0.18
N THR A 180 -5.11 -16.73 0.27
CA THR A 180 -5.59 -15.98 1.43
C THR A 180 -7.10 -15.83 1.36
N GLY A 181 -7.79 -16.13 2.46
CA GLY A 181 -9.25 -16.02 2.52
C GLY A 181 -9.75 -14.63 2.13
N ASP A 182 -10.87 -14.60 1.42
CA ASP A 182 -11.54 -13.42 0.85
C ASP A 182 -10.82 -12.72 -0.31
N VAL A 183 -9.66 -13.22 -0.76
CA VAL A 183 -9.02 -12.72 -1.99
C VAL A 183 -9.76 -13.28 -3.21
N ARG A 184 -10.25 -12.38 -4.08
CA ARG A 184 -10.98 -12.73 -5.30
C ARG A 184 -10.07 -12.90 -6.51
N LYS A 185 -9.06 -12.05 -6.63
CA LYS A 185 -8.12 -12.02 -7.76
C LYS A 185 -6.77 -11.51 -7.26
N VAL A 186 -5.69 -12.01 -7.87
CA VAL A 186 -4.34 -11.46 -7.68
C VAL A 186 -3.83 -10.90 -8.99
N VAL A 187 -3.36 -9.67 -8.97
CA VAL A 187 -2.72 -8.98 -10.10
C VAL A 187 -1.24 -8.75 -9.75
N LYS A 188 -0.35 -9.23 -10.61
CA LYS A 188 1.10 -9.10 -10.44
C LYS A 188 1.58 -7.85 -11.18
N VAL A 189 2.05 -6.86 -10.43
CA VAL A 189 2.58 -5.57 -10.91
C VAL A 189 4.07 -5.47 -10.54
N PHE A 190 4.79 -6.57 -10.76
CA PHE A 190 6.19 -6.71 -10.38
C PHE A 190 7.13 -6.19 -11.46
N GLU A 191 8.29 -5.69 -11.01
CA GLU A 191 9.50 -5.55 -11.84
C GLU A 191 10.40 -6.75 -11.55
N TYR A 192 10.68 -7.55 -12.58
CA TYR A 192 11.47 -8.78 -12.43
C TYR A 192 12.96 -8.51 -12.58
N ILE A 193 13.75 -9.02 -11.63
CA ILE A 193 15.22 -8.99 -11.66
C ILE A 193 15.79 -10.42 -11.56
N GLY A 194 17.03 -10.59 -11.99
CA GLY A 194 17.78 -11.84 -11.81
C GLY A 194 18.27 -12.01 -10.37
N ASP A 195 18.58 -13.25 -9.98
CA ASP A 195 19.00 -13.58 -8.62
C ASP A 195 20.27 -12.84 -8.19
N ASP A 196 21.26 -12.70 -9.08
CA ASP A 196 22.49 -11.92 -8.81
C ASP A 196 22.19 -10.44 -8.51
N ALA A 197 21.23 -9.86 -9.23
CA ALA A 197 20.83 -8.48 -9.02
C ALA A 197 20.09 -8.32 -7.68
N ALA A 198 19.23 -9.28 -7.34
CA ALA A 198 18.53 -9.32 -6.07
C ALA A 198 19.51 -9.39 -4.90
N GLN A 199 20.49 -10.30 -4.96
CA GLN A 199 21.50 -10.46 -3.91
C GLN A 199 22.34 -9.19 -3.71
N ARG A 200 22.72 -8.50 -4.80
CA ARG A 200 23.45 -7.22 -4.71
C ARG A 200 22.62 -6.13 -4.02
N LEU A 201 21.33 -6.04 -4.32
CA LEU A 201 20.45 -5.04 -3.73
C LEU A 201 20.18 -5.35 -2.24
N ASP A 202 19.99 -6.63 -1.90
CA ASP A 202 19.75 -7.08 -0.53
C ASP A 202 20.99 -6.91 0.37
N SER A 203 22.18 -6.98 -0.21
CA SER A 203 23.46 -6.83 0.51
C SER A 203 23.95 -5.38 0.57
N ARG A 204 23.18 -4.41 0.03
CA ARG A 204 23.60 -3.01 -0.02
C ARG A 204 23.68 -2.45 1.41
N PRO A 205 24.85 -1.96 1.87
CA PRO A 205 24.95 -1.35 3.19
C PRO A 205 24.05 -0.11 3.25
N ALA A 206 23.41 0.11 4.40
CA ALA A 206 22.66 1.33 4.67
C ALA A 206 23.57 2.54 4.37
N GLN A 207 23.18 3.38 3.40
CA GLN A 207 23.94 4.59 3.10
C GLN A 207 24.00 5.44 4.36
N LYS A 208 25.22 5.66 4.88
CA LYS A 208 25.45 6.58 5.99
C LYS A 208 25.14 7.99 5.50
N LYS A 209 24.19 8.66 6.17
CA LYS A 209 23.98 10.11 6.02
C LYS A 209 25.18 10.87 6.56
#